data_AF-A0A814XDU3-F1
#
_entry.id   AF-A0A814XDU3-F1
#
_cell.length_a   1.000
_cell.length_b   1.000
_cell.length_c   1.000
_cell.angle_alpha   90.00
_cell.angle_beta   90.00
_cell.angle_gamma   90.00
#
_symmetry.space_group_name_H-M   'P 1'
#
loop_
_entity.id
_entity.type
_entity.pdbx_description
1 polymer ?
#
loop_
_entity_poly.entity_id
_entity_poly.type
_entity_poly.pdbx_seq_one_letter_code
_entity_poly.pdbx_strand_id
1 'polypeptide(L)'
;MHSTTTTDLSILLENLSKTNDTHKEKVVLIKTGALNPVHRAHISNMIKVKEHLERVYGFHVIGGYLSPTHDQYVQGKLSREDFLSGYHRIRMCEE
;
A
#
# COMPACT_ATOMS: atom_id res chain seq x y z
N MET A 1 -0.30 -22.77 13.89
CA MET A 1 0.73 -21.71 14.04
C MET A 1 0.11 -20.42 13.55
N HIS A 2 -0.24 -19.50 14.45
CA HIS A 2 -0.67 -18.17 14.03
C HIS A 2 0.55 -17.43 13.49
N SER A 3 0.47 -16.94 12.25
CA SER A 3 1.52 -16.10 11.68
C SER A 3 1.72 -14.87 12.58
N THR A 4 2.97 -14.58 12.94
CA THR A 4 3.34 -13.45 13.81
C THR A 4 3.35 -12.10 13.08
N THR A 5 2.96 -12.06 11.81
CA THR A 5 2.91 -10.85 10.99
C THR A 5 1.47 -10.38 10.78
N THR A 6 1.18 -9.12 11.14
CA THR A 6 -0.11 -8.46 10.89
C THR A 6 -0.33 -8.08 9.43
N THR A 7 0.73 -8.09 8.61
CA THR A 7 0.67 -7.77 7.18
C THR A 7 0.75 -9.05 6.37
N ASP A 8 -0.17 -9.22 5.42
CA ASP A 8 -0.15 -10.34 4.49
C ASP A 8 1.00 -10.20 3.49
N LEU A 9 1.94 -11.15 3.52
CA LEU A 9 3.12 -11.18 2.63
C LEU A 9 2.92 -12.08 1.41
N SER A 10 1.78 -12.76 1.30
CA SER A 10 1.53 -13.79 0.29
C SER A 10 1.74 -13.26 -1.13
N ILE A 11 1.26 -12.05 -1.42
CA ILE A 11 1.40 -11.43 -2.74
C ILE A 11 2.87 -11.16 -3.11
N LEU A 12 3.70 -10.77 -2.13
CA LEU A 12 5.13 -10.54 -2.39
C LEU A 12 5.84 -11.85 -2.67
N LEU A 13 5.58 -12.88 -1.85
CA LEU A 13 6.18 -14.20 -2.01
C LEU A 13 5.78 -14.82 -3.35
N GLU A 14 4.51 -14.72 -3.72
CA GLU A 14 3.99 -15.17 -5.00
C GLU A 14 4.69 -14.47 -6.17
N ASN A 15 4.75 -13.13 -6.17
CA ASN A 15 5.36 -12.37 -7.26
C ASN A 15 6.88 -12.52 -7.31
N LEU A 16 7.55 -12.71 -6.16
CA LEU A 16 8.97 -13.06 -6.08
C LEU A 16 9.25 -14.43 -6.71
N SER A 17 8.40 -15.42 -6.48
CA SER A 17 8.58 -16.77 -7.05
C SER A 17 8.37 -16.81 -8.58
N LYS A 18 7.56 -15.89 -9.13
CA LYS A 18 7.25 -15.83 -10.57
C LYS A 18 8.30 -15.08 -11.39
N THR A 19 9.20 -14.35 -10.75
CA THR A 19 10.14 -13.45 -11.43
C THR A 19 11.56 -14.04 -11.43
N ASN A 20 11.94 -14.63 -12.57
CA ASN A 20 13.29 -15.20 -12.76
C ASN A 20 14.33 -14.16 -13.20
N ASP A 21 13.91 -12.91 -13.45
CA ASP A 21 14.82 -11.84 -13.84
C ASP A 21 15.56 -11.32 -12.61
N THR A 22 16.73 -11.92 -12.34
CA THR A 22 17.62 -11.56 -11.24
C THR A 22 18.35 -10.24 -11.48
N HIS A 23 18.29 -9.68 -12.69
CA HIS A 23 18.97 -8.44 -13.04
C HIS A 23 18.14 -7.18 -12.73
N LYS A 24 16.82 -7.32 -12.53
CA LYS A 24 15.94 -6.20 -12.16
C LYS A 24 15.77 -6.08 -10.65
N GLU A 25 15.99 -4.87 -10.14
CA GLU A 25 15.72 -4.51 -8.75
C GLU A 25 14.23 -4.70 -8.42
N LYS A 26 13.96 -5.42 -7.33
CA LYS A 26 12.60 -5.71 -6.86
C LYS A 26 12.13 -4.60 -5.93
N VAL A 27 10.97 -4.03 -6.24
CA VAL A 27 10.43 -2.87 -5.52
C VAL A 27 9.06 -3.20 -4.93
N VAL A 28 8.84 -2.80 -3.68
CA VAL A 28 7.53 -2.81 -3.01
C VAL A 28 7.07 -1.38 -2.83
N LEU A 29 5.85 -1.07 -3.24
CA LEU A 29 5.28 0.26 -3.08
C LEU A 29 4.54 0.38 -1.74
N ILE A 30 4.76 1.47 -1.00
CA ILE A 30 4.03 1.74 0.24
C ILE A 30 3.34 3.11 0.10
N LYS A 31 2.01 3.12 0.16
CA LYS A 31 1.21 4.34 0.14
C LYS A 31 0.78 4.69 1.56
N THR A 32 1.43 5.69 2.13
CA THR A 32 1.05 6.25 3.43
C THR A 32 0.07 7.42 3.25
N GLY A 33 -0.67 7.74 4.31
CA GLY A 33 -1.54 8.91 4.35
C GLY A 33 -2.68 8.77 5.36
N ALA A 34 -3.56 9.78 5.39
CA ALA A 34 -4.79 9.68 6.20
C ALA A 34 -5.67 8.53 5.70
N LEU A 35 -5.87 8.41 4.37
CA LEU A 35 -6.75 7.42 3.75
C LEU A 35 -8.14 7.43 4.41
N ASN A 36 -8.74 8.62 4.46
CA ASN A 36 -9.94 8.94 5.22
C ASN A 36 -11.03 9.53 4.29
N PRO A 37 -11.77 8.70 3.54
CA PRO A 37 -11.55 7.27 3.29
C PRO A 37 -10.50 7.02 2.19
N VAL A 38 -10.15 5.75 1.97
CA VAL A 38 -9.46 5.35 0.74
C VAL A 38 -10.40 5.53 -0.46
N HIS A 39 -9.84 5.77 -1.65
CA HIS A 39 -10.60 6.00 -2.87
C HIS A 39 -9.75 5.71 -4.10
N ARG A 40 -10.38 5.61 -5.28
CA ARG A 40 -9.75 5.19 -6.55
C ARG A 40 -8.50 5.98 -6.93
N ALA A 41 -8.44 7.27 -6.59
CA ALA A 41 -7.26 8.07 -6.88
C ALA A 41 -5.99 7.58 -6.14
N HIS A 42 -6.11 7.02 -4.93
CA HIS A 42 -4.99 6.43 -4.19
C HIS A 42 -4.43 5.22 -4.94
N ILE A 43 -5.31 4.34 -5.44
CA ILE A 43 -4.93 3.15 -6.21
C ILE A 43 -4.35 3.53 -7.57
N SER A 44 -5.01 4.45 -8.29
CA SER A 44 -4.55 4.95 -9.59
C SER A 44 -3.16 5.57 -9.49
N ASN A 45 -2.86 6.28 -8.39
CA ASN A 45 -1.52 6.81 -8.14
C ASN A 45 -0.48 5.70 -8.01
N MET A 46 -0.77 4.62 -7.27
CA MET A 46 0.15 3.49 -7.16
C MET A 46 0.39 2.77 -8.49
N ILE A 47 -0.66 2.58 -9.30
CA ILE A 47 -0.54 1.97 -10.63
C ILE A 47 0.37 2.82 -11.52
N LYS A 48 0.15 4.14 -11.57
CA LYS A 48 0.99 5.06 -12.36
C LYS A 48 2.45 5.06 -11.90
N VAL A 49 2.69 4.99 -10.59
CA VAL A 49 4.05 4.88 -10.04
C VAL A 49 4.69 3.56 -10.47
N LYS A 50 3.96 2.44 -10.37
CA LYS A 50 4.45 1.15 -10.88
C LYS A 50 4.86 1.24 -12.34
N GLU A 51 3.96 1.68 -13.21
CA GLU A 51 4.22 1.80 -14.65
C GLU A 51 5.44 2.68 -14.94
N HIS A 52 5.59 3.79 -14.21
CA HIS A 52 6.72 4.69 -14.37
C HIS A 52 8.05 4.03 -13.95
N LEU A 53 8.08 3.36 -12.79
CA LEU A 53 9.27 2.67 -12.30
C LEU A 53 9.71 1.55 -13.25
N GLU A 54 8.76 0.74 -13.72
CA GLU A 54 9.07 -0.37 -14.62
C GLU A 54 9.52 0.12 -16.00
N ARG A 55 8.90 1.17 -16.54
CA ARG A 55 9.21 1.68 -17.89
C ARG A 55 10.48 2.53 -17.95
N VAL A 56 10.69 3.39 -16.96
CA VAL A 56 11.76 4.42 -17.01
C VAL A 56 13.02 3.95 -16.31
N TYR A 57 12.89 3.24 -15.19
CA TYR A 57 14.02 2.81 -14.38
C TYR A 57 14.35 1.32 -14.54
N GLY A 58 13.51 0.56 -15.25
CA GLY A 58 13.72 -0.88 -15.43
C GLY A 58 13.54 -1.70 -14.15
N PHE A 59 12.95 -1.13 -13.11
CA PHE A 59 12.63 -1.84 -11.87
C PHE A 59 11.53 -2.87 -12.09
N HIS A 60 11.36 -3.76 -11.13
CA HIS A 60 10.26 -4.72 -11.12
C HIS A 60 9.43 -4.57 -9.86
N VAL A 61 8.20 -4.05 -9.99
CA VAL A 61 7.33 -3.83 -8.85
C VAL A 61 6.59 -5.13 -8.52
N ILE A 62 6.93 -5.72 -7.38
CA ILE A 62 6.43 -7.04 -6.94
C ILE A 62 5.20 -6.96 -6.05
N GLY A 63 4.75 -5.76 -5.69
CA GLY A 63 3.53 -5.56 -4.92
C GLY A 63 3.49 -4.17 -4.27
N GLY A 64 2.46 -3.95 -3.48
CA GLY A 64 2.38 -2.75 -2.66
C GLY A 64 1.28 -2.78 -1.61
N TYR A 65 1.40 -1.89 -0.63
CA TYR A 65 0.53 -1.81 0.53
C TYR A 65 -0.01 -0.40 0.73
N LEU A 66 -1.27 -0.33 1.15
CA LEU A 66 -1.84 0.87 1.74
C LEU A 66 -1.55 0.86 3.24
N SER A 67 -1.04 1.98 3.76
CA SER A 67 -0.68 2.12 5.17
C SER A 67 -1.37 3.37 5.73
N PRO A 68 -2.64 3.25 6.17
CA PRO A 68 -3.33 4.33 6.87
C PRO A 68 -2.53 4.74 8.10
N THR A 69 -2.31 6.03 8.28
CA THR A 69 -1.58 6.56 9.46
C THR A 69 -2.40 6.41 10.74
N HIS A 70 -1.78 6.66 11.88
CA HIS A 70 -2.40 6.57 13.21
C HIS A 70 -3.39 7.71 13.49
N ASP A 71 -4.37 7.47 14.35
CA ASP A 71 -5.51 8.36 14.59
C ASP A 71 -5.13 9.76 15.07
N GLN A 72 -4.16 9.84 16.00
CA GLN A 72 -3.71 11.13 16.54
C GLN A 72 -3.23 12.09 15.44
N TYR A 73 -2.55 11.58 14.42
CA TYR A 73 -2.11 12.39 13.29
C TYR A 73 -3.27 12.88 12.42
N VAL A 74 -4.29 12.05 12.20
CA VAL A 74 -5.45 12.40 11.38
C VAL A 74 -6.35 13.40 12.12
N GLN A 75 -6.55 13.19 13.43
CA GLN A 75 -7.32 14.10 14.28
C GLN A 75 -6.71 15.50 14.37
N GLY A 76 -5.38 15.63 14.24
CA GLY A 76 -4.71 16.92 14.14
C GLY A 76 -4.94 17.66 12.82
N LYS A 77 -5.61 17.04 11.84
CA LYS A 77 -5.81 17.57 10.49
C LYS A 77 -7.26 17.74 10.08
N LEU A 78 -8.15 16.93 10.63
CA LEU A 78 -9.55 16.86 10.25
C LEU A 78 -10.44 17.33 11.40
N SER A 79 -11.65 17.78 11.07
CA SER A 79 -12.69 17.99 12.06
C SER A 79 -13.08 16.66 12.72
N ARG A 80 -13.75 16.72 13.88
CA ARG A 80 -14.29 15.50 14.51
C ARG A 80 -15.34 14.80 13.65
N GLU A 81 -16.06 15.55 12.83
CA GLU A 81 -17.13 15.04 11.96
C GLU A 81 -16.56 14.32 10.73
N ASP A 82 -15.42 14.78 10.23
CA ASP A 82 -14.75 14.19 9.06
C ASP A 82 -13.81 13.03 9.43
N PHE A 83 -13.48 12.86 10.71
CA PHE A 83 -12.52 11.85 11.17
C PHE A 83 -13.11 10.43 11.17
N LEU A 84 -12.43 9.51 10.49
CA LEU A 84 -12.66 8.07 10.57
C LEU A 84 -11.54 7.41 11.39
N SER A 85 -11.94 6.55 12.33
CA SER A 85 -10.98 5.79 13.15
C SER A 85 -10.09 4.90 12.29
N GLY A 86 -8.90 4.58 12.81
CA GLY A 86 -7.94 3.72 12.13
C GLY A 86 -8.52 2.36 11.80
N TYR A 87 -9.38 1.83 12.67
CA TYR A 87 -10.14 0.62 12.42
C TYR A 87 -10.96 0.70 11.12
N HIS A 88 -11.78 1.74 10.95
CA HIS A 88 -12.59 1.90 9.73
C HIS A 88 -11.73 2.16 8.49
N ARG A 89 -10.66 2.95 8.63
CA ARG A 89 -9.77 3.26 7.51
C ARG A 89 -8.99 2.04 7.02
N ILE A 90 -8.54 1.17 7.93
CA ILE A 90 -7.92 -0.11 7.59
C ILE A 90 -8.94 -1.02 6.89
N ARG A 91 -10.14 -1.18 7.48
CA ARG A 91 -11.19 -2.04 6.89
C ARG A 91 -11.56 -1.63 5.47
N MET A 92 -11.72 -0.33 5.19
CA MET A 92 -12.02 0.14 3.83
C MET A 92 -10.86 -0.07 2.84
N CYS A 93 -9.62 -0.24 3.30
CA CYS A 93 -8.49 -0.58 2.42
C CYS A 93 -8.45 -2.07 2.04
N GLU A 94 -9.20 -2.91 2.75
CA GLU A 94 -9.29 -4.36 2.53
C GLU A 94 -10.51 -4.77 1.67
N GLU A 95 -11.39 -3.81 1.33
CA GLU A 95 -12.58 -3.99 0.49
C GLU A 95 -12.27 -3.86 -1.02
#